data_AF-A0AA97IXT7-F1
#
_entry.id   AF-A0AA97IXT7-F1
#
_cell.length_a   1.000
_cell.length_b   1.000
_cell.length_c   1.000
_cell.angle_alpha   90.00
_cell.angle_beta   90.00
_cell.angle_gamma   90.00
#
_symmetry.space_group_name_H-M   'P 1'
#
loop_
_entity.id
_entity.type
_entity.pdbx_description
1 polymer ?
#
loop_
_entity_poly.entity_id
_entity_poly.type
_entity_poly.pdbx_seq_one_letter_code
_entity_poly.pdbx_strand_id
1 'polypeptide(L)'
;MLQTSSYSLVLTLQFLLLFYDLFVNSFSELLRMAPVIQLVLFIIQDIAILFNVIIIFLMFFNTFVFQAGLVNLLFHKFKGTIVLSAAYLALSIFFHIWVMNLRWKNSNNFVWTDGLQALFVFQRLGGERCRK
;
A
#
# COMPACT_ATOMS: atom_id res chain seq x y z
N MET A 1 -13.38 22.11 18.70
CA MET A 1 -14.24 21.29 17.82
C MET A 1 -13.61 21.26 16.46
N LEU A 2 -12.98 20.15 16.08
CA LEU A 2 -12.48 20.03 14.72
C LEU A 2 -13.66 19.89 13.76
N GLN A 3 -13.68 20.75 12.76
CA GLN A 3 -14.73 20.89 11.76
C GLN A 3 -14.82 19.56 10.99
N THR A 4 -15.96 18.88 11.08
CA THR A 4 -16.26 17.58 10.43
C THR A 4 -15.93 17.57 8.94
N SER A 5 -15.97 18.73 8.28
CA SER A 5 -15.56 18.92 6.89
C SER A 5 -14.10 18.57 6.62
N SER A 6 -13.16 18.92 7.50
CA SER A 6 -11.72 18.65 7.30
C SER A 6 -11.38 17.17 7.40
N TYR A 7 -12.01 16.45 8.33
CA TYR A 7 -11.88 14.99 8.45
C TYR A 7 -12.52 14.27 7.26
N SER A 8 -13.67 14.76 6.78
CA SER A 8 -14.30 14.20 5.58
C SER A 8 -13.41 14.35 4.35
N LEU A 9 -12.69 15.46 4.19
CA LEU A 9 -11.77 15.65 3.06
C LEU A 9 -10.57 14.69 3.13
N VAL A 10 -9.97 14.53 4.32
CA VAL A 10 -8.85 13.60 4.51
C VAL A 10 -9.27 12.16 4.22
N LEU A 11 -10.46 11.77 4.67
CA LEU A 11 -11.03 10.45 4.39
C LEU A 11 -11.28 10.23 2.90
N THR A 12 -11.89 11.20 2.21
CA THR A 12 -12.09 11.15 0.75
C THR A 12 -10.78 11.00 -0.01
N LEU A 13 -9.74 11.73 0.43
CA LEU A 13 -8.41 11.63 -0.18
C LEU A 13 -7.79 10.24 0.04
N GLN A 14 -7.95 9.64 1.22
CA GLN A 14 -7.52 8.26 1.46
C GLN A 14 -8.26 7.24 0.58
N PHE A 15 -9.57 7.39 0.41
CA PHE A 15 -10.34 6.53 -0.48
C PHE A 15 -9.90 6.67 -1.95
N LEU A 16 -9.59 7.90 -2.40
CA LEU A 16 -9.04 8.12 -3.74
C LEU A 16 -7.66 7.47 -3.92
N LEU A 17 -6.76 7.61 -2.94
CA LEU A 17 -5.45 6.97 -2.99
C LEU A 17 -5.55 5.44 -2.99
N LEU A 18 -6.46 4.87 -2.20
CA LEU A 18 -6.72 3.43 -2.17
C LEU A 18 -7.31 2.92 -3.49
N PHE A 19 -8.24 3.69 -4.08
CA PHE A 19 -8.82 3.36 -5.38
C PHE A 19 -7.75 3.38 -6.48
N TYR A 20 -6.87 4.38 -6.45
CA TYR A 20 -5.74 4.45 -7.38
C TYR A 20 -4.79 3.27 -7.23
N ASP A 21 -4.42 2.90 -6.00
CA ASP A 21 -3.58 1.74 -5.72
C ASP A 21 -4.19 0.45 -6.30
N LEU A 22 -5.46 0.19 -6.01
CA LEU A 22 -6.18 -0.99 -6.49
C LEU A 22 -6.31 -1.01 -8.03
N PHE A 23 -6.50 0.17 -8.63
CA PHE A 23 -6.52 0.36 -10.07
C PHE A 23 -5.16 0.01 -10.69
N VAL A 24 -4.07 0.63 -10.26
CA VAL A 24 -2.73 0.35 -10.82
C VAL A 24 -2.35 -1.10 -10.61
N ASN A 25 -2.63 -1.67 -9.44
CA ASN A 25 -2.36 -3.07 -9.15
C ASN A 25 -3.12 -4.01 -10.11
N SER A 26 -4.37 -3.69 -10.47
CA SER A 26 -5.20 -4.52 -11.36
C SER A 26 -4.89 -4.33 -12.84
N PHE A 27 -4.55 -3.11 -13.27
CA PHE A 27 -4.37 -2.75 -14.68
C PHE A 27 -2.90 -2.74 -15.13
N SER A 28 -1.94 -2.79 -14.20
CA SER A 28 -0.50 -2.85 -14.55
C SER A 28 -0.15 -4.04 -15.44
N GLU A 29 -0.90 -5.15 -15.36
CA GLU A 29 -0.69 -6.32 -16.21
C GLU A 29 -1.01 -6.07 -17.68
N LEU A 30 -1.94 -5.15 -18.01
CA LEU A 30 -2.25 -4.78 -19.39
C LEU A 30 -1.07 -4.05 -20.07
N LEU A 31 -0.22 -3.39 -19.29
CA LEU A 31 0.91 -2.60 -19.78
C LEU A 31 2.22 -3.40 -19.80
N ARG A 32 2.14 -4.73 -19.71
CA ARG A 32 3.30 -5.62 -19.67
C ARG A 32 4.27 -5.48 -20.85
N MET A 33 3.75 -5.12 -22.02
CA MET A 33 4.56 -4.94 -23.24
C MET A 33 5.38 -3.63 -23.24
N ALA A 34 5.12 -2.72 -22.30
CA ALA A 34 5.79 -1.43 -22.17
C ALA A 34 6.43 -1.31 -20.78
N PRO A 35 7.59 -1.95 -20.54
CA PRO A 35 8.20 -2.05 -19.22
C PRO A 35 8.52 -0.69 -18.59
N VAL A 36 8.84 0.32 -19.39
CA VAL A 36 9.13 1.69 -18.92
C VAL A 36 7.86 2.37 -18.37
N ILE A 37 6.71 2.21 -19.03
CA ILE A 37 5.45 2.79 -18.57
C ILE A 37 5.02 2.13 -17.26
N GLN A 38 5.19 0.81 -17.16
CA GLN A 38 4.89 0.06 -15.95
C GLN A 38 5.80 0.45 -14.78
N LEU A 39 7.08 0.73 -15.03
CA LEU A 39 7.99 1.26 -14.01
C LEU A 39 7.49 2.57 -13.42
N VAL A 40 7.10 3.51 -14.28
CA VAL A 40 6.59 4.81 -13.84
C VAL A 40 5.32 4.64 -13.01
N LEU A 41 4.41 3.75 -13.42
CA LEU A 41 3.19 3.48 -12.66
C LEU A 41 3.47 2.90 -11.26
N PHE A 42 4.40 1.97 -11.14
CA PHE A 42 4.80 1.41 -9.84
C PHE A 42 5.45 2.44 -8.93
N ILE A 43 6.28 3.33 -9.47
CA ILE A 43 6.84 4.45 -8.69
C ILE A 43 5.74 5.37 -8.16
N ILE A 44 4.77 5.72 -9.01
CA ILE A 44 3.64 6.58 -8.59
C ILE A 44 2.79 5.86 -7.54
N GLN A 45 2.59 4.55 -7.68
CA GLN A 45 1.85 3.73 -6.70
C GLN A 45 2.57 3.68 -5.35
N ASP A 46 3.88 3.43 -5.32
CA ASP A 46 4.66 3.41 -4.08
C ASP A 46 4.61 4.77 -3.35
N ILE A 47 4.66 5.88 -4.11
CA ILE A 47 4.49 7.23 -3.56
C ILE A 47 3.08 7.42 -2.99
N ALA A 48 2.03 6.94 -3.69
CA ALA A 48 0.65 7.02 -3.21
C ALA A 48 0.42 6.23 -1.91
N ILE A 49 1.00 5.02 -1.81
CA ILE A 49 0.97 4.20 -0.59
C ILE A 49 1.69 4.93 0.55
N LEU A 50 2.86 5.52 0.28
CA LEU A 50 3.62 6.30 1.26
C LEU A 50 2.81 7.49 1.79
N PHE A 51 2.13 8.24 0.91
CA PHE A 51 1.22 9.30 1.34
C PHE A 51 0.07 8.79 2.20
N ASN A 52 -0.53 7.65 1.84
CA ASN A 52 -1.62 7.05 2.61
C ASN A 52 -1.15 6.72 4.05
N VAL A 53 0.02 6.10 4.20
CA VAL A 53 0.64 5.82 5.50
C VAL A 53 0.89 7.10 6.29
N ILE A 54 1.45 8.14 5.67
CA ILE A 54 1.70 9.43 6.33
C ILE A 54 0.39 10.06 6.82
N ILE A 55 -0.68 10.04 6.02
CA ILE A 55 -1.98 10.59 6.41
C ILE A 55 -2.56 9.84 7.60
N ILE A 56 -2.44 8.51 7.65
CA ILE A 56 -2.85 7.70 8.81
C ILE A 56 -2.07 8.15 10.06
N PHE A 57 -0.75 8.34 9.95
CA PHE A 57 0.07 8.83 11.05
C PHE A 57 -0.33 10.24 11.50
N LEU A 58 -0.58 11.16 10.57
CA LEU A 58 -1.00 12.53 10.89
C LEU A 58 -2.39 12.55 11.56
N MET A 59 -3.33 11.73 11.11
CA MET A 59 -4.63 11.58 11.78
C MET A 59 -4.46 11.02 13.20
N PHE A 60 -3.55 10.07 13.38
CA PHE A 60 -3.24 9.48 14.67
C PHE A 60 -2.64 10.51 15.66
N PHE A 61 -1.70 11.34 15.21
CA PHE A 61 -1.17 12.45 16.02
C PHE A 61 -2.23 13.52 16.35
N ASN A 62 -3.21 13.72 15.48
CA ASN A 62 -4.34 14.62 15.71
C ASN A 62 -5.42 14.05 16.65
N THR A 63 -5.25 12.84 17.19
CA THR A 63 -6.24 12.23 18.09
C THR A 63 -6.00 12.65 19.55
N PHE A 64 -7.08 12.79 20.34
CA PHE A 64 -7.02 13.21 21.75
C PHE A 64 -6.08 12.38 22.63
N VAL A 65 -5.85 11.11 22.31
CA VAL A 65 -4.95 10.21 23.06
C VAL A 65 -3.48 10.63 22.92
N PHE A 66 -3.08 11.15 21.76
CA PHE A 66 -1.74 11.70 21.53
C PHE A 66 -1.60 13.09 22.15
N GLN A 67 -2.65 13.92 22.03
CA GLN A 67 -2.68 15.28 22.59
C GLN A 67 -2.70 15.32 24.13
N ALA A 68 -3.25 14.30 24.78
CA ALA A 68 -3.25 14.15 26.24
C ALA A 68 -1.90 13.69 26.83
N GLY A 69 -0.84 13.53 26.01
CA GLY A 69 0.49 13.17 26.47
C GLY A 69 0.70 11.67 26.76
N LEU A 70 -0.28 10.81 26.47
CA LEU A 70 -0.19 9.35 26.65
C LEU A 70 0.57 8.64 25.51
N VAL A 71 1.60 9.29 24.97
CA VAL A 71 2.41 8.79 23.84
C VAL A 71 3.01 7.41 24.15
N ASN A 72 3.44 7.17 25.38
CA ASN A 72 4.07 5.92 25.78
C ASN A 72 3.08 4.73 25.80
N LEU A 73 1.83 4.98 26.21
CA LEU A 73 0.75 3.97 26.21
C LEU A 73 0.31 3.64 24.78
N LEU A 74 0.40 4.64 23.91
CA LEU A 74 0.01 4.55 22.52
C LEU A 74 1.03 3.79 21.67
N PHE A 75 2.33 4.03 21.87
CA PHE A 75 3.38 3.19 21.28
C PHE A 75 3.28 1.74 21.74
N HIS A 76 2.90 1.47 22.99
CA HIS A 76 2.72 0.10 23.44
C HIS A 76 1.57 -0.62 22.72
N LYS A 77 0.50 0.11 22.39
CA LYS A 77 -0.71 -0.46 21.77
C LYS A 77 -0.65 -0.54 20.23
N PHE A 78 -0.02 0.43 19.56
CA PHE A 78 -0.02 0.55 18.08
C PHE A 78 1.29 0.13 17.40
N LYS A 79 2.27 -0.36 18.16
CA LYS A 79 3.52 -0.94 17.64
C LYS A 79 3.27 -1.94 16.50
N GLY A 80 2.26 -2.80 16.63
CA GLY A 80 1.89 -3.77 15.60
C GLY A 80 1.49 -3.10 14.28
N THR A 81 0.61 -2.10 14.32
CA THR A 81 0.14 -1.39 13.12
C THR A 81 1.28 -0.65 12.42
N ILE A 82 2.16 0.00 13.19
CA ILE A 82 3.32 0.73 12.65
C ILE A 82 4.29 -0.23 11.95
N VAL A 83 4.64 -1.32 12.61
CA VAL A 83 5.54 -2.34 12.06
C VAL A 83 4.91 -3.00 10.83
N LEU A 84 3.62 -3.29 10.87
CA LEU A 84 2.91 -3.87 9.74
C LEU A 84 2.89 -2.95 8.52
N SER A 85 2.62 -1.65 8.71
CA SER A 85 2.65 -0.66 7.63
C SER A 85 4.05 -0.49 7.04
N ALA A 86 5.09 -0.44 7.88
CA ALA A 86 6.48 -0.36 7.42
C ALA A 86 6.91 -1.62 6.67
N ALA A 87 6.54 -2.81 7.18
CA ALA A 87 6.80 -4.08 6.54
C ALA A 87 6.09 -4.18 5.17
N TYR A 88 4.82 -3.74 5.09
CA TYR A 88 4.06 -3.70 3.84
C TYR A 88 4.74 -2.82 2.79
N LEU A 89 5.17 -1.61 3.18
CA LEU A 89 5.86 -0.67 2.28
C LEU A 89 7.19 -1.27 1.79
N ALA A 90 7.98 -1.87 2.69
CA ALA A 90 9.23 -2.53 2.32
C ALA A 90 9.02 -3.72 1.37
N LEU A 91 7.99 -4.55 1.60
CA LEU A 91 7.63 -5.66 0.73
C LEU A 91 7.21 -5.17 -0.67
N SER A 92 6.42 -4.09 -0.74
CA SER A 92 5.98 -3.48 -2.01
C SER A 92 7.17 -3.04 -2.85
N ILE A 93 8.09 -2.27 -2.27
CA ILE A 93 9.29 -1.78 -2.96
C ILE A 93 10.14 -2.95 -3.46
N PHE A 94 10.38 -3.95 -2.59
CA PHE A 94 11.20 -5.10 -2.97
C PHE A 94 10.58 -5.88 -4.13
N PHE A 95 9.26 -6.08 -4.09
CA PHE A 95 8.51 -6.76 -5.14
C PHE A 95 8.57 -5.99 -6.46
N HIS A 96 8.39 -4.67 -6.46
CA HIS A 96 8.51 -3.84 -7.66
C HIS A 96 9.91 -3.89 -8.27
N ILE A 97 10.95 -3.78 -7.46
CA ILE A 97 12.35 -3.87 -7.91
C ILE A 97 12.61 -5.25 -8.55
N TRP A 98 12.16 -6.32 -7.90
CA TRP A 98 12.35 -7.69 -8.37
C TRP A 98 11.66 -7.93 -9.72
N VAL A 99 10.37 -7.57 -9.82
CA VAL A 99 9.57 -7.71 -11.05
C VAL A 99 10.18 -6.89 -12.19
N MET A 100 10.64 -5.66 -11.91
CA MET A 100 11.27 -4.83 -12.92
C MET A 100 12.61 -5.40 -13.40
N ASN A 101 13.43 -5.94 -12.49
CA ASN A 101 14.71 -6.54 -12.85
C ASN A 101 14.55 -7.75 -13.79
N LEU A 102 13.55 -8.60 -13.50
CA LEU A 102 13.20 -9.75 -14.33
C LEU A 102 12.72 -9.34 -15.73
N ARG A 103 11.81 -8.36 -15.79
CA ARG A 103 11.23 -7.89 -17.06
C ARG A 103 12.23 -7.12 -17.93
N TRP A 104 13.15 -6.37 -17.32
CA TRP A 104 14.21 -5.65 -18.05
C TRP A 104 15.24 -6.62 -18.66
N LYS A 105 15.51 -7.75 -18.01
CA LYS A 105 16.45 -8.78 -18.53
C LYS A 105 15.83 -9.70 -19.57
N ASN A 106 14.53 -9.99 -19.51
CA ASN A 106 13.84 -10.87 -20.45
C ASN A 106 12.43 -10.34 -20.77
N SER A 107 12.34 -9.45 -21.76
CA SER A 107 11.08 -8.76 -22.10
C SER A 107 9.98 -9.66 -22.68
N ASN A 108 10.28 -10.89 -23.11
CA ASN A 108 9.37 -11.71 -23.92
C ASN A 108 9.02 -13.10 -23.33
N ASN A 109 9.48 -13.42 -22.12
CA ASN A 109 9.10 -14.66 -21.46
C ASN A 109 7.92 -14.41 -20.51
N PHE A 110 6.91 -15.26 -20.60
CA PHE A 110 5.74 -15.25 -19.71
C PHE A 110 6.18 -15.78 -18.33
N VAL A 111 6.86 -14.93 -17.55
CA VAL A 111 7.33 -15.29 -16.21
C VAL A 111 6.20 -15.03 -15.21
N TRP A 112 5.16 -15.85 -15.29
CA TRP A 112 4.30 -16.10 -14.13
C TRP A 112 5.04 -17.15 -13.30
N THR A 113 5.99 -16.70 -12.47
CA THR A 113 6.64 -17.64 -11.54
C THR A 113 5.58 -18.10 -10.55
N ASP A 114 5.51 -19.40 -10.25
CA ASP A 114 4.52 -19.99 -9.34
C ASP A 114 4.41 -19.26 -7.99
N GLY A 115 5.51 -18.63 -7.54
CA GLY A 115 5.54 -17.80 -6.32
C GLY A 115 4.76 -16.47 -6.43
N LEU A 116 4.74 -15.84 -7.59
CA LEU A 116 3.98 -14.61 -7.88
C LEU A 116 2.47 -14.89 -7.93
N GLN A 117 2.10 -16.01 -8.56
CA GLN A 117 0.73 -16.51 -8.57
C GLN A 117 0.29 -16.96 -7.17
N ALA A 118 1.17 -17.63 -6.40
CA ALA A 118 0.89 -17.99 -5.01
C ALA A 118 0.69 -16.75 -4.14
N LEU A 119 1.54 -15.72 -4.25
CA LEU A 119 1.37 -14.45 -3.53
C LEU A 119 0.06 -13.75 -3.91
N PHE A 120 -0.27 -13.70 -5.20
CA PHE A 120 -1.52 -13.13 -5.70
C PHE A 120 -2.76 -13.89 -5.17
N VAL A 121 -2.69 -15.22 -5.12
CA VAL A 121 -3.75 -16.08 -4.58
C VAL A 121 -3.85 -15.96 -3.06
N PHE A 122 -2.73 -15.89 -2.33
CA PHE A 122 -2.73 -15.69 -0.87
C PHE A 122 -3.25 -14.31 -0.48
N GLN A 123 -2.92 -13.26 -1.22
CA GLN A 123 -3.44 -11.91 -1.01
C GLN A 123 -4.97 -11.86 -1.21
N ARG A 124 -5.54 -12.64 -2.14
CA ARG A 124 -7.00 -12.77 -2.30
C ARG A 124 -7.66 -13.70 -1.29
N LEU A 125 -7.06 -14.85 -0.97
CA LEU A 125 -7.61 -15.82 -0.02
C LEU A 125 -7.54 -15.34 1.44
N GLY A 126 -6.59 -14.46 1.76
CA GLY A 126 -6.51 -13.79 3.07
C GLY A 126 -7.71 -12.89 3.37
N GLY A 127 -8.47 -12.47 2.35
CA GLY A 127 -9.70 -11.69 2.48
C GLY A 127 -10.96 -12.53 2.76
N GLU A 128 -10.91 -13.85 2.56
CA GLU A 128 -12.11 -14.71 2.71
C GLU A 128 -12.15 -15.53 4.01
N ARG A 129 -11.12 -15.47 4.86
CA ARG A 129 -11.09 -16.24 6.12
C ARG A 129 -11.54 -15.43 7.35
N CYS A 130 -12.59 -14.62 7.20
CA CYS A 130 -13.36 -14.12 8.36
C CYS A 130 -14.85 -14.01 8.03
N ARG A 131 -15.45 -15.12 7.58
CA ARG A 131 -16.89 -15.37 7.77
C ARG A 131 -17.13 -16.88 7.87
N LYS A 132 -16.82 -17.45 9.03
CA LYS A 132 -17.60 -18.54 9.63
C LYS A 132 -17.82 -18.20 11.09
#